data_AF-A0A0G1A6H1-F1
#
_entry.id   AF-A0A0G1A6H1-F1
#
_cell.length_a   1.000
_cell.length_b   1.000
_cell.length_c   1.000
_cell.angle_alpha   90.00
_cell.angle_beta   90.00
_cell.angle_gamma   90.00
#
_symmetry.space_group_name_H-M   'P 1'
#
loop_
_entity.id
_entity.type
_entity.pdbx_description
1 polymer ?
#
loop_
_entity_poly.entity_id
_entity_poly.type
_entity_poly.pdbx_seq_one_letter_code
_entity_poly.pdbx_strand_id
1 'polypeptide(L)' 'MDNNNHAADEAKGEENFAEMFEKSFKKQGRLEPGQMVEAMIVKITPEWIFLDLGGKGEGYLDRK' A
#
# COMPACT_ATOMS: atom_id res chain seq x y z
N MET A 1 41.53 -17.23 1.83
CA MET A 1 40.30 -16.91 2.57
C MET A 1 39.39 -16.22 1.59
N ASP A 2 38.44 -16.98 1.06
CA ASP A 2 37.65 -16.65 -0.13
C ASP A 2 36.58 -15.63 0.23
N ASN A 3 36.63 -14.45 -0.42
CA ASN A 3 35.67 -13.38 -0.21
C ASN A 3 35.09 -12.98 -1.57
N ASN A 4 34.25 -13.83 -2.15
CA ASN A 4 33.61 -13.57 -3.45
C ASN A 4 32.11 -13.96 -3.51
N ASN A 5 31.44 -14.08 -2.35
CA ASN A 5 30.04 -14.51 -2.29
C ASN A 5 29.03 -13.37 -2.00
N HIS A 6 29.46 -12.13 -1.78
CA HIS A 6 28.54 -11.04 -1.38
C HIS A 6 27.76 -10.40 -2.54
N ALA A 7 28.32 -10.34 -3.76
CA ALA A 7 27.67 -9.63 -4.88
C ALA A 7 26.42 -10.35 -5.42
N ALA A 8 26.35 -11.68 -5.30
CA ALA A 8 25.21 -12.47 -5.80
C ALA A 8 23.99 -12.41 -4.86
N ASP A 9 24.21 -12.20 -3.55
CA ASP A 9 23.13 -12.05 -2.57
C ASP A 9 22.51 -10.63 -2.62
N GLU A 10 23.31 -9.60 -2.91
CA GLU A 10 22.83 -8.22 -3.07
C GLU A 10 21.91 -8.07 -4.29
N ALA A 11 22.29 -8.62 -5.45
CA ALA A 11 21.46 -8.58 -6.67
C ALA A 11 20.12 -9.31 -6.50
N LYS A 12 20.11 -10.45 -5.79
CA LYS A 12 18.85 -11.14 -5.43
C LYS A 12 17.99 -10.32 -4.47
N GLY A 13 18.60 -9.60 -3.53
CA GLY A 13 17.91 -8.69 -2.63
C GLY A 13 17.27 -7.52 -3.38
N GLU A 14 17.98 -6.94 -4.35
CA GLU A 14 17.48 -5.86 -5.20
C GLU A 14 16.33 -6.30 -6.10
N GLU A 15 16.42 -7.47 -6.75
CA GLU A 15 15.31 -8.06 -7.53
C GLU A 15 14.08 -8.31 -6.65
N ASN A 16 14.28 -8.84 -5.43
CA ASN A 16 13.19 -9.07 -4.48
C ASN A 16 12.54 -7.76 -4.01
N PHE A 17 13.33 -6.73 -3.72
CA PHE A 17 12.82 -5.41 -3.35
C PHE A 17 12.08 -4.75 -4.52
N ALA A 18 12.63 -4.79 -5.73
CA ALA A 18 11.98 -4.25 -6.93
C ALA A 18 10.62 -4.90 -7.16
N GLU A 19 10.54 -6.23 -7.08
CA GLU A 19 9.26 -6.95 -7.20
C GLU A 19 8.27 -6.60 -6.09
N MET A 20 8.72 -6.53 -4.83
CA MET A 20 7.85 -6.14 -3.71
C MET A 20 7.38 -4.69 -3.84
N PHE A 21 8.25 -3.80 -4.29
CA PHE A 21 7.96 -2.38 -4.49
C PHE A 21 6.97 -2.19 -5.63
N GLU A 22 7.16 -2.86 -6.76
CA GLU A 22 6.19 -2.87 -7.87
C GLU A 22 4.82 -3.38 -7.43
N LYS A 23 4.78 -4.45 -6.61
CA LYS A 23 3.54 -4.96 -6.02
C LYS A 23 2.94 -4.00 -4.97
N SER A 24 3.75 -3.15 -4.34
CA SER A 24 3.31 -2.21 -3.31
C SER A 24 2.58 -0.98 -3.85
N PHE A 25 2.77 -0.66 -5.14
CA PHE A 25 1.91 0.31 -5.82
C PHE A 25 0.50 -0.30 -5.93
N LYS A 26 -0.27 -0.16 -4.84
CA LYS A 26 -1.73 -0.26 -4.91
C LYS A 26 -2.13 0.64 -6.06
N LYS A 27 -2.91 0.11 -7.00
CA LYS A 27 -3.45 0.87 -8.14
C LYS A 27 -4.17 2.09 -7.58
N GLN A 28 -3.48 3.21 -7.45
CA GLN A 28 -4.01 4.54 -7.17
C GLN A 28 -4.69 5.01 -8.45
N GLY A 29 -5.65 4.22 -8.91
CA GLY A 29 -6.54 4.57 -9.99
C GLY A 29 -7.48 5.66 -9.47
N ARG A 30 -7.99 6.45 -10.40
CA ARG A 30 -9.08 7.37 -10.09
C ARG A 30 -10.28 6.53 -9.62
N LEU A 31 -10.89 6.94 -8.51
CA LEU A 31 -12.12 6.34 -8.03
C LEU A 31 -13.25 6.70 -8.99
N GLU A 32 -14.01 5.70 -9.42
CA GLU A 32 -15.17 5.89 -10.28
C GLU A 32 -16.47 5.71 -9.48
N PRO A 33 -17.57 6.41 -9.82
CA PRO A 33 -18.85 6.26 -9.12
C PRO A 33 -19.37 4.80 -9.17
N GLY A 34 -19.79 4.28 -8.01
CA GLY A 34 -20.28 2.90 -7.88
C GLY A 34 -19.19 1.83 -7.78
N GLN A 35 -17.91 2.21 -7.82
CA GLN A 35 -16.79 1.30 -7.60
C GLN A 35 -16.75 0.80 -6.16
N MET A 36 -16.63 -0.51 -5.97
CA MET A 36 -16.32 -1.12 -4.68
C MET A 36 -14.80 -1.09 -4.46
N VAL A 37 -14.37 -0.61 -3.29
CA VAL A 37 -12.96 -0.51 -2.92
C VAL A 37 -12.70 -1.13 -1.56
N GLU A 38 -11.53 -1.74 -1.44
CA GLU A 38 -10.98 -2.18 -0.15
C GLU A 38 -10.15 -1.04 0.43
N ALA A 39 -10.47 -0.63 1.66
CA ALA A 39 -9.84 0.49 2.33
C ALA A 39 -9.52 0.14 3.78
N MET A 40 -8.45 0.74 4.32
CA MET A 40 -8.06 0.55 5.70
C MET A 40 -8.73 1.60 6.57
N ILE A 41 -9.24 1.20 7.74
CA ILE A 41 -9.72 2.17 8.73
C ILE A 41 -8.52 2.80 9.42
N VAL A 42 -8.37 4.11 9.31
CA VAL A 42 -7.29 4.85 9.97
C VAL A 42 -7.69 5.41 11.32
N LYS A 43 -8.98 5.74 11.50
CA LYS A 43 -9.50 6.28 12.75
C LYS A 43 -10.98 6.04 12.91
N ILE A 44 -11.39 5.74 14.14
CA ILE A 44 -12.80 5.65 14.53
C ILE A 44 -13.07 6.70 15.59
N THR A 45 -14.13 7.47 15.39
CA THR A 45 -14.66 8.46 16.33
C THR A 45 -16.12 8.13 16.67
N PRO A 46 -16.75 8.82 17.64
CA PRO A 46 -18.16 8.56 17.98
C PRO A 46 -19.14 8.79 16.82
N GLU A 47 -18.80 9.65 15.86
CA GLU A 47 -19.68 10.01 14.75
C GLU A 47 -19.17 9.49 13.40
N TRP A 48 -17.85 9.44 13.21
CA TRP A 48 -17.23 9.16 11.91
C TRP A 48 -16.20 8.02 11.96
N ILE A 49 -16.15 7.26 10.89
CA ILE A 49 -15.08 6.30 10.57
C ILE A 49 -14.30 6.86 9.38
N PHE A 50 -12.99 7.03 9.54
CA PHE A 50 -12.11 7.53 8.48
C PHE A 50 -11.39 6.37 7.79
N LEU A 51 -11.33 6.44 6.46
CA LEU A 51 -10.79 5.41 5.58
C LEU A 51 -9.61 5.95 4.77
N ASP A 52 -8.52 5.19 4.71
CA ASP A 52 -7.44 5.42 3.76
C ASP A 52 -7.81 4.81 2.40
N LEU A 53 -8.00 5.68 1.40
CA LEU A 53 -8.31 5.32 0.03
C LEU A 53 -7.05 5.26 -0.86
N GLY A 54 -5.86 5.46 -0.28
CA GLY A 54 -4.58 5.47 -0.98
C GLY A 54 -4.29 6.76 -1.75
N GLY A 55 -5.13 7.80 -1.61
CA GLY A 55 -4.97 9.09 -2.29
C GLY A 55 -4.55 10.22 -1.34
N LYS A 56 -4.57 11.46 -1.84
CA LYS A 56 -4.32 12.66 -0.99
C LYS A 56 -5.44 12.90 0.03
N GLY A 57 -6.64 12.41 -0.25
CA GLY A 57 -7.81 12.57 0.59
C GLY A 57 -8.21 11.28 1.29
N GLU A 58 -8.87 11.42 2.44
CA GLU A 58 -9.45 10.33 3.21
C GLU A 58 -10.94 10.18 2.88
N GLY A 59 -11.44 8.95 2.94
CA GLY A 59 -12.87 8.66 2.94
C GLY A 59 -13.45 8.80 4.35
N TYR A 60 -14.75 9.05 4.45
CA TYR A 60 -15.46 9.00 5.73
C TYR A 60 -16.79 8.25 5.60
N LEU A 61 -17.18 7.57 6.66
CA LEU A 61 -18.47 6.91 6.82
C LEU A 61 -19.09 7.35 8.14
N ASP A 62 -20.41 7.52 8.15
CA ASP A 62 -21.17 7.67 9.40
C ASP A 62 -21.08 6.36 10.19
N ARG A 63 -20.96 6.46 11.51
CA ARG A 63 -20.89 5.30 12.40
C ARG A 63 -22.27 4.64 12.62
N LYS A 64 -23.37 5.32 12.32
CA LYS A 64 -24.74 4.85 12.58
C LYS A 64 -25.27 3.87 11.53
#